data_AF-A0AA38SW30-F1
#
_entry.id   AF-A0AA38SW30-F1
#
_cell.length_a   1.000
_cell.length_b   1.000
_cell.length_c   1.000
_cell.angle_alpha   90.00
_cell.angle_beta   90.00
_cell.angle_gamma   90.00
#
_symmetry.space_group_name_H-M   'P 1'
#
loop_
_entity.id
_entity.type
_entity.pdbx_description
1 polymer ?
#
loop_
_entity_poly.entity_id
_entity_poly.type
_entity_poly.pdbx_seq_one_letter_code
_entity_poly.pdbx_strand_id
1 'polypeptide(L)'
;MPFEGEPKIPDFGEPLAIDPEIKQVHNRSRPINPISAIRPSAAGCEGLLHRPHTGDNIAEVCRYGSCKLTERCMNCTAVDEMSKMKTTTLIFFFFHFLTVSLADPSMQKQHHPCKNLILYFHDVIYNGQNAANATAAIVGAPQWGNLTILADKFHFGDVVVFDDPITLDNNFHSVPVGRAQGMYIYDSKNTYTAWLGFTFVLNNAQHKGTINFIGADPTLTKRRDISIVGGTGDFFMHRGVATLMTDSYEGDVYFRLRVDIKFYECW
;
A
#
# COMPACT_ATOMS: atom_id res chain seq x y z
N MET A 1 12.58 23.23 -35.10
CA MET A 1 13.99 22.78 -35.02
C MET A 1 13.96 21.28 -34.79
N PRO A 2 14.83 20.48 -35.41
CA PRO A 2 14.91 19.07 -35.07
C PRO A 2 15.36 18.96 -33.61
N PHE A 3 14.60 18.21 -32.80
CA PHE A 3 14.97 17.85 -31.43
C PHE A 3 16.14 16.86 -31.53
N GLU A 4 17.38 17.36 -31.63
CA GLU A 4 18.59 16.55 -31.66
C GLU A 4 19.19 16.40 -30.26
N GLY A 5 19.39 15.14 -29.88
CA GLY A 5 20.25 14.73 -28.77
C GLY A 5 19.46 14.13 -27.60
N GLU A 6 19.64 12.83 -27.33
CA GLU A 6 19.12 12.22 -26.10
C GLU A 6 19.76 12.92 -24.87
N PRO A 7 18.96 13.60 -24.02
CA PRO A 7 19.47 14.14 -22.77
C PRO A 7 19.68 12.98 -21.80
N LYS A 8 20.87 12.87 -21.22
CA LYS A 8 21.15 11.91 -20.15
C LYS A 8 20.24 12.23 -18.96
N ILE A 9 19.46 11.23 -18.54
CA ILE A 9 18.71 11.23 -17.28
C ILE A 9 19.70 11.57 -16.14
N PRO A 10 19.52 12.66 -15.38
CA PRO A 10 20.34 12.91 -14.20
C PRO A 10 20.09 11.81 -13.18
N ASP A 11 21.17 11.31 -12.59
CA ASP A 11 21.10 10.38 -11.46
C ASP A 11 20.65 11.15 -10.22
N PHE A 12 19.32 11.26 -10.06
CA PHE A 12 18.73 11.79 -8.84
C PHE A 12 18.85 10.69 -7.79
N GLY A 13 19.81 10.88 -6.87
CA GLY A 13 20.16 9.93 -5.82
C GLY A 13 18.96 9.39 -5.03
N GLU A 14 19.22 8.30 -4.29
CA GLU A 14 18.22 7.51 -3.56
C GLU A 14 17.13 8.36 -2.89
N PRO A 15 15.84 7.94 -2.98
CA PRO A 15 14.77 8.60 -2.27
C PRO A 15 15.08 8.65 -0.77
N LEU A 16 14.89 9.82 -0.16
CA LEU A 16 14.87 9.94 1.30
C LEU A 16 13.87 8.92 1.86
N ALA A 17 14.35 8.13 2.83
CA ALA A 17 13.59 7.08 3.48
C ALA A 17 12.19 7.58 3.90
N ILE A 18 11.17 6.85 3.48
CA ILE A 18 9.78 7.07 3.88
C ILE A 18 9.70 6.83 5.40
N ASP A 19 9.21 7.83 6.13
CA ASP A 19 8.86 7.72 7.55
C ASP A 19 7.87 6.54 7.74
N PRO A 20 8.17 5.54 8.59
CA PRO A 20 7.37 4.32 8.72
C PRO A 20 6.01 4.49 9.41
N GLU A 21 5.48 5.70 9.57
CA GLU A 21 4.21 5.95 10.25
C GLU A 21 3.00 6.15 9.32
N ILE A 22 2.78 5.21 8.39
CA ILE A 22 1.44 4.94 7.86
C ILE A 22 1.03 3.54 8.33
N LYS A 23 0.55 3.45 9.57
CA LYS A 23 -0.22 2.30 10.02
C LYS A 23 -1.58 2.34 9.34
N GLN A 24 -1.89 1.29 8.59
CA GLN A 24 -3.23 0.97 8.10
C GLN A 24 -4.28 1.19 9.21
N VAL A 25 -5.17 2.16 9.02
CA VAL A 25 -6.43 2.21 9.76
C VAL A 25 -7.37 1.20 9.09
N HIS A 26 -7.23 -0.07 9.46
CA HIS A 26 -8.20 -1.10 9.12
C HIS A 26 -9.13 -1.34 10.32
N ASN A 27 -10.40 -0.99 10.13
CA ASN A 27 -11.59 -1.49 10.84
C ASN A 27 -11.49 -1.74 12.36
N ARG A 28 -11.87 -0.74 13.18
CA ARG A 28 -12.47 -1.00 14.51
C ARG A 28 -13.95 -1.33 14.35
N SER A 29 -14.27 -2.53 13.89
CA SER A 29 -15.58 -3.13 14.17
C SER A 29 -15.59 -3.58 15.64
N ARG A 30 -16.29 -2.82 16.50
CA ARG A 30 -16.49 -3.15 17.91
C ARG A 30 -17.32 -4.44 18.04
N PRO A 31 -16.89 -5.45 18.80
CA PRO A 31 -17.80 -6.49 19.24
C PRO A 31 -18.67 -5.98 20.39
N ILE A 32 -19.98 -6.20 20.24
CA ILE A 32 -21.02 -5.99 21.24
C ILE A 32 -20.82 -7.05 22.34
N ASN A 33 -20.62 -6.60 23.60
CA ASN A 33 -20.58 -7.49 24.76
C ASN A 33 -22.01 -7.97 25.11
N PRO A 34 -22.24 -9.28 25.28
CA PRO A 34 -23.40 -9.75 26.02
C PRO A 34 -23.19 -9.53 27.52
N ILE A 35 -24.09 -8.76 28.12
CA ILE A 35 -24.24 -8.54 29.56
C ILE A 35 -24.78 -9.83 30.18
N SER A 36 -24.00 -10.44 31.08
CA SER A 36 -24.40 -10.87 32.45
C SER A 36 -23.63 -12.12 32.88
N ALA A 37 -22.79 -11.98 33.90
CA ALA A 37 -22.69 -12.95 35.00
C ALA A 37 -21.80 -12.37 36.11
N ILE A 38 -22.45 -12.09 37.23
CA ILE A 38 -21.92 -11.68 38.52
C ILE A 38 -20.89 -12.73 39.00
N ARG A 39 -19.72 -12.30 39.48
CA ARG A 39 -18.87 -13.10 40.38
C ARG A 39 -18.39 -12.27 41.59
N PRO A 40 -18.27 -12.90 42.77
CA PRO A 40 -18.17 -12.22 44.05
C PRO A 40 -16.72 -11.89 44.42
N SER A 41 -16.58 -10.85 45.25
CA SER A 41 -15.35 -10.47 45.94
C SER A 41 -14.86 -11.56 46.89
N ALA A 42 -13.56 -11.85 46.87
CA ALA A 42 -12.88 -12.51 47.98
C ALA A 42 -11.64 -11.68 48.33
N ALA A 43 -11.58 -11.32 49.61
CA ALA A 43 -10.64 -10.41 50.24
C ALA A 43 -9.19 -10.93 50.20
N GLY A 44 -8.26 -9.99 50.09
CA GLY A 44 -6.85 -10.21 50.36
C GLY A 44 -6.55 -10.25 51.86
N CYS A 45 -5.46 -10.92 52.21
CA CYS A 45 -4.76 -10.73 53.48
C CYS A 45 -3.31 -10.36 53.17
N GLU A 46 -2.95 -9.11 53.43
CA GLU A 46 -1.58 -8.62 53.56
C GLU A 46 -1.03 -8.93 54.96
N GLY A 47 0.29 -9.18 55.04
CA GLY A 47 1.15 -8.40 55.94
C GLY A 47 1.51 -8.91 57.34
N LEU A 48 2.74 -9.44 57.45
CA LEU A 48 3.79 -9.19 58.46
C LEU A 48 3.63 -9.52 59.97
N LEU A 49 4.46 -10.50 60.39
CA LEU A 49 5.52 -10.47 61.43
C LEU A 49 5.28 -9.83 62.82
N HIS A 50 5.27 -10.65 63.89
CA HIS A 50 6.37 -10.80 64.88
C HIS A 50 5.99 -11.83 66.00
N ARG A 51 6.97 -12.63 66.43
CA ARG A 51 6.99 -13.58 67.60
C ARG A 51 6.82 -12.82 68.95
N PRO A 52 6.66 -13.44 70.17
CA PRO A 52 7.05 -14.80 70.62
C PRO A 52 6.11 -15.49 71.66
N HIS A 53 6.58 -16.64 72.16
CA HIS A 53 6.25 -17.33 73.43
C HIS A 53 5.23 -18.49 73.42
N THR A 54 5.84 -19.68 73.66
CA THR A 54 5.47 -20.75 74.58
C THR A 54 4.09 -21.40 74.50
N GLY A 55 4.13 -22.73 74.35
CA GLY A 55 3.21 -23.63 75.04
C GLY A 55 1.98 -24.04 74.24
N ASP A 56 1.97 -25.32 73.90
CA ASP A 56 0.79 -26.18 73.82
C ASP A 56 -0.23 -25.96 72.69
N ASN A 57 -0.01 -26.78 71.64
CA ASN A 57 -0.98 -27.67 71.00
C ASN A 57 -2.42 -27.18 70.82
N ILE A 58 -2.81 -26.88 69.57
CA ILE A 58 -4.13 -27.30 69.06
C ILE A 58 -4.17 -27.39 67.52
N ALA A 59 -4.22 -28.65 67.06
CA ALA A 59 -4.86 -29.23 65.87
C ALA A 59 -4.88 -28.47 64.53
N GLU A 60 -4.09 -28.96 63.58
CA GLU A 60 -4.21 -28.75 62.13
C GLU A 60 -5.25 -29.73 61.54
N VAL A 61 -6.18 -29.26 60.70
CA VAL A 61 -7.12 -30.11 59.95
C VAL A 61 -6.81 -30.01 58.45
N CYS A 62 -6.24 -31.08 57.90
CA CYS A 62 -5.98 -31.26 56.46
C CYS A 62 -7.29 -31.40 55.66
N ARG A 63 -7.38 -30.71 54.52
CA ARG A 63 -8.52 -30.77 53.60
C ARG A 63 -8.18 -31.61 52.36
N TYR A 64 -7.77 -32.86 52.56
CA TYR A 64 -7.88 -33.98 51.61
C TYR A 64 -7.78 -35.29 52.44
N GLY A 65 -8.93 -35.92 52.72
CA GLY A 65 -9.06 -37.15 53.52
C GLY A 65 -10.11 -37.04 54.63
N SER A 66 -10.98 -38.04 54.75
CA SER A 66 -12.01 -38.12 55.80
C SER A 66 -11.36 -38.45 57.15
N CYS A 67 -11.50 -37.56 58.13
CA CYS A 67 -10.99 -37.79 59.48
C CYS A 67 -12.14 -38.12 60.44
N LYS A 68 -12.23 -39.39 60.87
CA LYS A 68 -12.96 -39.79 62.09
C LYS A 68 -11.97 -39.68 63.26
N LEU A 69 -12.38 -38.97 64.30
CA LEU A 69 -11.62 -38.87 65.56
C LEU A 69 -11.54 -40.24 66.24
N THR A 70 -10.37 -40.89 66.16
CA THR A 70 -9.77 -41.72 67.21
C THR A 70 -8.34 -42.09 66.79
N GLU A 71 -7.38 -41.66 67.61
CA GLU A 71 -5.98 -42.10 67.82
C GLU A 71 -5.21 -42.89 66.74
N ARG A 72 -4.04 -42.32 66.37
CA ARG A 72 -2.80 -42.92 65.82
C ARG A 72 -2.75 -43.39 64.34
N CYS A 73 -1.60 -43.03 63.71
CA CYS A 73 -0.97 -43.58 62.48
C CYS A 73 -1.54 -43.07 61.13
N MET A 74 -0.81 -42.90 60.02
CA MET A 74 0.62 -42.91 59.62
C MET A 74 0.67 -42.38 58.15
N ASN A 75 1.79 -41.80 57.70
CA ASN A 75 2.26 -41.62 56.30
C ASN A 75 1.28 -41.20 55.18
N CYS A 76 1.46 -39.97 54.66
CA CYS A 76 0.97 -39.59 53.33
C CYS A 76 2.07 -39.83 52.27
N THR A 77 1.87 -40.78 51.36
CA THR A 77 2.69 -40.93 50.16
C THR A 77 2.18 -39.99 49.08
N ALA A 78 3.00 -39.03 48.67
CA ALA A 78 2.76 -38.15 47.53
C ALA A 78 3.15 -38.86 46.23
N VAL A 79 2.20 -39.30 45.40
CA VAL A 79 2.48 -39.75 44.04
C VAL A 79 1.23 -39.57 43.14
N ASP A 80 1.47 -39.09 41.90
CA ASP A 80 0.71 -39.39 40.67
C ASP A 80 -0.31 -38.45 39.99
N GLU A 81 -0.50 -37.18 40.38
CA GLU A 81 -1.31 -36.25 39.54
C GLU A 81 -0.53 -35.20 38.75
N MET A 82 0.69 -34.86 39.17
CA MET A 82 1.44 -33.75 38.55
C MET A 82 2.14 -34.11 37.22
N SER A 83 2.27 -35.41 36.91
CA SER A 83 2.85 -35.92 35.65
C SER A 83 1.85 -35.84 34.49
N LYS A 84 0.58 -36.25 34.71
CA LYS A 84 -0.47 -36.21 33.68
C LYS A 84 -0.78 -34.79 33.21
N MET A 85 -0.83 -33.82 34.13
CA MET A 85 -1.18 -32.44 33.79
C MET A 85 -0.12 -31.73 32.92
N LYS A 86 1.17 -32.08 33.07
CA LYS A 86 2.25 -31.55 32.21
C LYS A 86 2.19 -32.14 30.81
N THR A 87 1.96 -33.45 30.70
CA THR A 87 1.90 -34.16 29.42
C THR A 87 0.71 -33.72 28.58
N THR A 88 -0.48 -33.55 29.18
CA THR A 88 -1.67 -33.06 28.46
C THR A 88 -1.50 -31.61 27.99
N THR A 89 -0.88 -30.75 28.80
CA THR A 89 -0.61 -29.35 28.42
C THR A 89 0.39 -29.27 27.27
N LEU A 90 1.46 -30.08 27.30
CA LEU A 90 2.44 -30.18 26.20
C LEU A 90 1.80 -30.66 24.90
N ILE A 91 0.86 -31.60 24.96
CA ILE A 91 0.11 -32.09 23.79
C ILE A 91 -0.75 -30.97 23.20
N PHE A 92 -1.45 -30.17 24.02
CA PHE A 92 -2.24 -29.03 23.54
C PHE A 92 -1.37 -27.95 22.89
N PHE A 93 -0.20 -27.62 23.46
CA PHE A 93 0.76 -26.71 22.84
C PHE A 93 1.34 -27.28 21.54
N PHE A 94 1.59 -28.58 21.47
CA PHE A 94 2.06 -29.26 20.26
C PHE A 94 1.01 -29.24 19.15
N PHE A 95 -0.27 -29.48 19.47
CA PHE A 95 -1.38 -29.37 18.51
C PHE A 95 -1.64 -27.91 18.08
N HIS A 96 -1.49 -26.92 18.96
CA HIS A 96 -1.53 -25.50 18.58
C HIS A 96 -0.35 -25.10 17.67
N PHE A 97 0.86 -25.63 17.92
CA PHE A 97 2.00 -25.42 17.03
C PHE A 97 1.79 -26.10 15.66
N LEU A 98 1.15 -27.27 15.64
CA LEU A 98 0.86 -28.00 14.41
C LEU A 98 -0.20 -27.29 13.55
N THR A 99 -1.22 -26.65 14.15
CA THR A 99 -2.22 -25.87 13.41
C THR A 99 -1.67 -24.56 12.87
N VAL A 100 -0.75 -23.89 13.57
CA VAL A 100 -0.05 -22.70 13.05
C VAL A 100 0.89 -23.07 11.91
N SER A 101 1.49 -24.26 11.93
CA SER A 101 2.37 -24.74 10.86
C SER A 101 1.62 -25.20 9.59
N LEU A 102 0.31 -25.44 9.70
CA LEU A 102 -0.60 -25.75 8.57
C LEU A 102 -1.27 -24.51 7.99
N ALA A 103 -0.99 -23.31 8.52
CA ALA A 103 -1.32 -22.09 7.81
C ALA A 103 -0.45 -22.06 6.54
N ASP A 104 -1.01 -22.58 5.44
CA ASP A 104 -0.52 -22.34 4.10
C ASP A 104 -0.27 -20.83 4.01
N PRO A 105 1.00 -20.36 3.90
CA PRO A 105 1.29 -18.95 3.79
C PRO A 105 0.66 -18.56 2.48
N SER A 106 -0.58 -18.05 2.56
CA SER A 106 -1.52 -17.84 1.47
C SER A 106 -0.72 -17.71 0.20
N MET A 107 -0.70 -18.76 -0.65
CA MET A 107 -0.01 -18.68 -1.93
C MET A 107 -0.34 -17.29 -2.47
N GLN A 108 0.64 -16.38 -2.47
CA GLN A 108 0.48 -15.11 -3.13
C GLN A 108 0.32 -15.56 -4.57
N LYS A 109 -0.93 -15.76 -5.01
CA LYS A 109 -1.24 -16.07 -6.39
C LYS A 109 -0.59 -14.93 -7.12
N GLN A 110 0.54 -15.20 -7.76
CA GLN A 110 1.16 -14.24 -8.62
C GLN A 110 0.13 -14.02 -9.70
N HIS A 111 -0.61 -12.92 -9.58
CA HIS A 111 -1.57 -12.53 -10.58
C HIS A 111 -0.70 -12.14 -11.76
N HIS A 112 -0.77 -12.94 -12.82
CA HIS A 112 -0.11 -12.61 -14.06
C HIS A 112 -1.06 -11.73 -14.87
N PRO A 113 -0.56 -10.67 -15.51
CA PRO A 113 -1.41 -9.83 -16.34
C PRO A 113 -1.95 -10.65 -17.52
N CYS A 114 -3.26 -10.52 -17.78
CA CYS A 114 -3.94 -11.16 -18.90
C CYS A 114 -3.67 -10.46 -20.24
N LYS A 115 -3.29 -9.18 -20.20
CA LYS A 115 -2.93 -8.39 -21.39
C LYS A 115 -1.89 -7.35 -21.01
N ASN A 116 -0.92 -7.13 -21.89
CA ASN A 116 0.16 -6.17 -21.70
C ASN A 116 0.27 -5.26 -22.93
N LEU A 117 0.49 -3.97 -22.71
CA LEU A 117 0.79 -3.00 -23.77
C LEU A 117 1.95 -2.12 -23.33
N ILE A 118 2.82 -1.75 -24.28
CA ILE A 118 3.85 -0.74 -24.07
C ILE A 118 3.61 0.36 -25.08
N LEU A 119 3.39 1.57 -24.57
CA LEU A 119 3.09 2.75 -25.37
C LEU A 119 3.95 3.91 -24.88
N TYR A 120 4.19 4.87 -25.76
CA TYR A 120 4.88 6.11 -25.43
C TYR A 120 3.92 7.26 -25.69
N PHE A 121 3.86 8.24 -24.80
CA PHE A 121 3.21 9.51 -25.11
C PHE A 121 4.17 10.66 -24.87
N HIS A 122 3.91 11.74 -25.60
CA HIS A 122 4.81 12.86 -25.76
C HIS A 122 4.09 14.15 -25.44
N ASP A 123 4.52 14.81 -24.38
CA ASP A 123 3.93 16.07 -23.95
C ASP A 123 4.84 17.23 -24.40
N VAL A 124 4.23 18.24 -25.03
CA VAL A 124 4.87 19.48 -25.44
C VAL A 124 4.08 20.65 -24.88
N ILE A 125 4.55 21.24 -23.78
CA ILE A 125 3.89 22.37 -23.13
C ILE A 125 4.00 23.63 -24.00
N TYR A 126 2.90 24.36 -24.11
CA TYR A 126 2.88 25.68 -24.71
C TYR A 126 3.72 26.68 -23.91
N ASN A 127 4.76 27.22 -24.54
CA ASN A 127 5.72 28.14 -23.92
C ASN A 127 5.51 29.62 -24.30
N GLY A 128 4.36 29.96 -24.91
CA GLY A 128 4.10 31.29 -25.45
C GLY A 128 4.56 31.51 -26.90
N GLN A 129 5.38 30.61 -27.46
CA GLN A 129 6.01 30.79 -28.78
C GLN A 129 5.86 29.58 -29.71
N ASN A 130 5.45 28.42 -29.19
CA ASN A 130 5.38 27.14 -29.90
C ASN A 130 3.95 26.66 -30.20
N ALA A 131 2.98 27.57 -30.39
CA ALA A 131 1.55 27.23 -30.52
C ALA A 131 1.24 26.14 -31.58
N ALA A 132 2.00 26.10 -32.68
CA ALA A 132 1.79 25.10 -33.74
C ALA A 132 2.23 23.68 -33.35
N ASN A 133 3.14 23.54 -32.39
CA ASN A 133 3.74 22.26 -32.00
C ASN A 133 3.30 21.80 -30.61
N ALA A 134 2.78 22.70 -29.78
CA ALA A 134 2.35 22.39 -28.43
C ALA A 134 1.17 21.40 -28.44
N THR A 135 1.22 20.44 -27.53
CA THR A 135 0.18 19.42 -27.30
C THR A 135 -0.47 19.58 -25.92
N ALA A 136 0.16 20.38 -25.05
CA ALA A 136 -0.30 20.67 -23.71
C ALA A 136 -0.28 22.19 -23.42
N ALA A 137 -1.10 22.63 -22.46
CA ALA A 137 -1.15 24.04 -22.04
C ALA A 137 -1.52 24.17 -20.57
N ILE A 138 -0.93 25.17 -19.91
CA ILE A 138 -1.25 25.55 -18.54
C ILE A 138 -2.57 26.32 -18.55
N VAL A 139 -3.59 25.80 -17.88
CA VAL A 139 -4.94 26.40 -17.80
C VAL A 139 -5.29 26.92 -16.41
N GLY A 140 -4.49 26.56 -15.41
CA GLY A 140 -4.55 27.11 -14.07
C GLY A 140 -3.13 27.22 -13.53
N ALA A 141 -2.86 28.29 -12.79
CA ALA A 141 -1.59 28.52 -12.12
C ALA A 141 -1.85 29.29 -10.82
N PRO A 142 -0.93 29.28 -9.84
CA PRO A 142 -1.00 30.18 -8.70
C PRO A 142 -1.08 31.64 -9.13
N GLN A 143 -1.55 32.52 -8.25
CA GLN A 143 -1.68 33.96 -8.53
C GLN A 143 -0.38 34.63 -9.03
N TRP A 144 0.77 34.08 -8.65
CA TRP A 144 2.09 34.57 -9.03
C TRP A 144 2.68 33.88 -10.27
N GLY A 145 2.03 32.83 -10.79
CA GLY A 145 2.44 32.09 -11.99
C GLY A 145 1.87 32.68 -13.28
N ASN A 146 2.38 32.21 -14.42
CA ASN A 146 1.90 32.57 -15.76
C ASN A 146 1.35 31.31 -16.46
N LEU A 147 0.34 31.46 -17.31
CA LEU A 147 -0.23 30.39 -18.12
C LEU A 147 0.62 29.99 -19.34
N THR A 148 1.80 30.58 -19.52
CA THR A 148 2.74 30.24 -20.61
C THR A 148 4.03 29.61 -20.14
N ILE A 149 4.37 29.66 -18.85
CA ILE A 149 5.62 29.12 -18.30
C ILE A 149 5.31 28.56 -16.93
N LEU A 150 5.82 27.37 -16.62
CA LEU A 150 5.58 26.73 -15.32
C LEU A 150 6.12 27.58 -14.16
N ALA A 151 5.48 27.44 -13.01
CA ALA A 151 5.74 28.19 -11.79
C ALA A 151 7.10 27.80 -11.16
N ASP A 152 7.83 28.75 -10.55
CA ASP A 152 9.18 28.53 -10.01
C ASP A 152 9.25 27.55 -8.82
N LYS A 153 8.20 27.49 -7.99
CA LYS A 153 8.13 26.63 -6.79
C LYS A 153 7.72 25.19 -7.11
N PHE A 154 8.59 24.47 -7.81
CA PHE A 154 8.33 23.10 -8.30
C PHE A 154 7.01 23.01 -9.10
N HIS A 155 6.67 24.10 -9.78
CA HIS A 155 5.45 24.24 -10.57
C HIS A 155 4.15 24.10 -9.75
N PHE A 156 4.23 24.15 -8.41
CA PHE A 156 3.11 23.90 -7.52
C PHE A 156 1.87 24.71 -7.93
N GLY A 157 0.75 24.02 -8.12
CA GLY A 157 -0.54 24.61 -8.46
C GLY A 157 -0.75 24.86 -9.95
N ASP A 158 0.24 24.62 -10.80
CA ASP A 158 0.01 24.57 -12.24
C ASP A 158 -0.87 23.38 -12.59
N VAL A 159 -1.90 23.66 -13.38
CA VAL A 159 -2.85 22.72 -13.94
C VAL A 159 -2.65 22.71 -15.43
N VAL A 160 -2.21 21.59 -15.96
CA VAL A 160 -1.93 21.42 -17.38
C VAL A 160 -2.99 20.50 -17.98
N VAL A 161 -3.57 20.90 -19.10
CA VAL A 161 -4.39 20.02 -19.94
C VAL A 161 -3.58 19.61 -21.15
N PHE A 162 -3.75 18.38 -21.59
CA PHE A 162 -2.98 17.84 -22.70
C PHE A 162 -3.82 16.96 -23.61
N ASP A 163 -3.47 16.99 -24.89
CA ASP A 163 -3.88 16.06 -25.94
C ASP A 163 -2.60 15.65 -26.68
N ASP A 164 -2.00 14.56 -26.24
CA ASP A 164 -0.65 14.15 -26.64
C ASP A 164 -0.67 12.97 -27.61
N PRO A 165 0.23 12.90 -28.60
CA PRO A 165 0.32 11.75 -29.48
C PRO A 165 0.87 10.53 -28.73
N ILE A 166 0.26 9.38 -28.98
CA ILE A 166 0.76 8.08 -28.51
C ILE A 166 1.43 7.34 -29.65
N THR A 167 2.64 6.82 -29.44
CA THR A 167 3.44 6.08 -30.41
C THR A 167 3.84 4.69 -29.87
N LEU A 168 4.30 3.81 -30.77
CA LEU A 168 4.76 2.45 -30.41
C LEU A 168 6.25 2.40 -30.05
N ASP A 169 7.00 3.43 -30.40
CA ASP A 169 8.42 3.58 -30.13
C ASP A 169 8.70 4.93 -29.47
N ASN A 170 9.97 5.23 -29.21
CA ASN A 170 10.36 6.46 -28.53
C ASN A 170 10.43 7.69 -29.46
N ASN A 171 10.11 7.55 -30.76
CA ASN A 171 10.25 8.61 -31.73
C ASN A 171 8.96 9.43 -31.84
N PHE A 172 9.07 10.72 -31.52
CA PHE A 172 7.96 11.68 -31.57
C PHE A 172 7.31 11.81 -32.95
N HIS A 173 8.07 11.59 -34.03
CA HIS A 173 7.59 11.70 -35.40
C HIS A 173 7.01 10.39 -35.96
N SER A 174 6.99 9.32 -35.17
CA SER A 174 6.34 8.06 -35.54
C SER A 174 4.83 8.25 -35.69
N VAL A 175 4.22 7.38 -36.51
CA VAL A 175 2.77 7.42 -36.74
C VAL A 175 2.04 7.21 -35.41
N PRO A 176 1.17 8.13 -34.98
CA PRO A 176 0.43 7.97 -33.74
C PRO A 176 -0.56 6.81 -33.82
N VAL A 177 -0.63 6.01 -32.76
CA VAL A 177 -1.60 4.92 -32.58
C VAL A 177 -2.84 5.34 -31.76
N GLY A 178 -2.80 6.56 -31.23
CA GLY A 178 -3.87 7.15 -30.44
C GLY A 178 -3.46 8.48 -29.83
N ARG A 179 -4.27 8.94 -28.85
CA ARG A 179 -4.07 10.19 -28.12
C ARG A 179 -4.15 9.97 -26.62
N ALA A 180 -3.28 10.60 -25.84
CA ALA A 180 -3.41 10.69 -24.40
C ALA A 180 -4.07 12.03 -24.08
N GLN A 181 -5.27 11.98 -23.50
CA GLN A 181 -6.10 13.16 -23.25
C GLN A 181 -6.41 13.27 -21.77
N GLY A 182 -6.09 14.40 -21.17
CA GLY A 182 -6.34 14.59 -19.75
C GLY A 182 -5.70 15.83 -19.17
N MET A 183 -5.35 15.71 -17.90
CA MET A 183 -4.70 16.77 -17.15
C MET A 183 -3.75 16.22 -16.11
N TYR A 184 -2.79 17.06 -15.72
CA TYR A 184 -2.01 16.85 -14.52
C TYR A 184 -1.89 18.13 -13.72
N ILE A 185 -1.68 17.96 -12.41
CA ILE A 185 -1.53 19.06 -11.45
C ILE A 185 -0.23 18.84 -10.69
N TYR A 186 0.65 19.83 -10.67
CA TYR A 186 1.81 19.80 -9.77
C TYR A 186 1.35 20.11 -8.34
N ASP A 187 1.52 19.17 -7.42
CA ASP A 187 0.80 19.13 -6.15
C ASP A 187 1.69 19.27 -4.90
N SER A 188 3.00 19.45 -5.06
CA SER A 188 3.94 19.67 -3.95
C SER A 188 4.76 20.94 -4.11
N LYS A 189 4.98 21.64 -2.98
CA LYS A 189 5.86 22.81 -2.88
C LYS A 189 7.31 22.47 -2.57
N ASN A 190 7.59 21.19 -2.25
CA ASN A 190 8.87 20.77 -1.68
C ASN A 190 9.64 19.85 -2.63
N THR A 191 8.99 19.29 -3.64
CA THR A 191 9.57 18.36 -4.60
C THR A 191 8.71 18.30 -5.85
N TYR A 192 9.27 17.83 -6.97
CA TYR A 192 8.50 17.59 -8.19
C TYR A 192 7.63 16.34 -8.02
N THR A 193 6.34 16.57 -7.81
CA THR A 193 5.28 15.56 -7.87
C THR A 193 4.12 16.11 -8.68
N ALA A 194 3.44 15.22 -9.39
CA ALA A 194 2.21 15.54 -10.08
C ALA A 194 1.11 14.55 -9.69
N TRP A 195 -0.14 14.97 -9.85
CA TRP A 195 -1.28 14.08 -9.89
C TRP A 195 -1.80 14.03 -11.32
N LEU A 196 -1.97 12.84 -11.89
CA LEU A 196 -2.42 12.63 -13.25
C LEU A 196 -3.84 12.05 -13.28
N GLY A 197 -4.64 12.57 -14.21
CA GLY A 197 -5.93 12.01 -14.60
C GLY A 197 -6.08 12.11 -16.11
N PHE A 198 -5.98 10.98 -16.81
CA PHE A 198 -5.99 10.97 -18.27
C PHE A 198 -6.53 9.68 -18.87
N THR A 199 -6.79 9.74 -20.17
CA THR A 199 -7.35 8.66 -20.97
C THR A 199 -6.48 8.43 -22.19
N PHE A 200 -6.08 7.18 -22.44
CA PHE A 200 -5.59 6.79 -23.76
C PHE A 200 -6.80 6.51 -24.65
N VAL A 201 -6.95 7.30 -25.71
CA VAL A 201 -7.94 7.14 -26.77
C VAL A 201 -7.24 6.46 -27.96
N LEU A 202 -7.44 5.16 -28.09
CA LEU A 202 -6.82 4.35 -29.14
C LEU A 202 -7.81 4.16 -30.29
N ASN A 203 -7.35 4.43 -31.51
CA ASN A 203 -8.15 4.26 -32.73
C ASN A 203 -7.25 3.90 -33.90
N ASN A 204 -6.75 2.67 -33.88
CA ASN A 204 -5.88 2.11 -34.91
C ASN A 204 -6.40 0.74 -35.37
N ALA A 205 -5.67 0.09 -36.29
CA ALA A 205 -6.09 -1.20 -36.85
C ALA A 205 -6.18 -2.35 -35.83
N GLN A 206 -5.46 -2.26 -34.71
CA GLN A 206 -5.37 -3.31 -33.68
C GLN A 206 -6.24 -3.03 -32.47
N HIS A 207 -6.40 -1.74 -32.11
CA HIS A 207 -7.07 -1.31 -30.90
C HIS A 207 -7.99 -0.13 -31.15
N LYS A 208 -9.24 -0.28 -30.72
CA LYS A 208 -10.28 0.75 -30.75
C LYS A 208 -11.02 0.82 -29.41
N GLY A 209 -10.76 1.86 -28.65
CA GLY A 209 -11.34 2.02 -27.31
C GLY A 209 -10.56 2.99 -26.45
N THR A 210 -10.88 3.01 -25.15
CA THR A 210 -10.21 3.88 -24.19
C THR A 210 -9.69 3.14 -22.97
N ILE A 211 -8.60 3.64 -22.40
CA ILE A 211 -8.03 3.18 -21.12
C ILE A 211 -7.90 4.40 -20.22
N ASN A 212 -8.48 4.38 -19.03
CA ASN A 212 -8.54 5.52 -18.12
C ASN A 212 -7.60 5.31 -16.94
N PHE A 213 -6.82 6.35 -16.61
CA PHE A 213 -5.77 6.32 -15.59
C PHE A 213 -5.96 7.43 -14.58
N ILE A 214 -5.65 7.14 -13.31
CA ILE A 214 -5.67 8.14 -12.24
C ILE A 214 -4.65 7.80 -11.15
N GLY A 215 -3.93 8.80 -10.65
CA GLY A 215 -3.04 8.61 -9.50
C GLY A 215 -1.93 9.65 -9.36
N ALA A 216 -1.21 9.53 -8.24
CA ALA A 216 -0.04 10.34 -7.96
C ALA A 216 1.18 9.84 -8.73
N ASP A 217 2.01 10.77 -9.16
CA ASP A 217 3.21 10.57 -9.94
C ASP A 217 4.36 11.34 -9.30
N PRO A 218 5.13 10.67 -8.42
CA PRO A 218 6.34 11.27 -7.88
C PRO A 218 7.39 11.30 -9.00
N THR A 219 7.38 12.38 -9.79
CA THR A 219 8.11 12.53 -11.07
C THR A 219 9.61 12.23 -10.99
N LEU A 220 10.24 12.43 -9.82
CA LEU A 220 11.65 12.12 -9.59
C LEU A 220 11.95 10.61 -9.47
N THR A 221 10.94 9.78 -9.19
CA THR A 221 11.10 8.33 -9.09
C THR A 221 11.12 7.72 -10.48
N LYS A 222 12.08 6.82 -10.76
CA LYS A 222 12.26 6.22 -12.09
C LYS A 222 11.07 5.40 -12.61
N ARG A 223 10.32 4.74 -11.71
CA ARG A 223 9.17 3.88 -12.03
C ARG A 223 8.03 4.20 -11.08
N ARG A 224 6.86 4.48 -11.63
CA ARG A 224 5.72 4.99 -10.87
C ARG A 224 4.47 4.27 -11.33
N ASP A 225 3.74 3.67 -10.41
CA ASP A 225 2.55 2.91 -10.75
C ASP A 225 1.31 3.80 -10.65
N ILE A 226 0.52 3.83 -11.72
CA ILE A 226 -0.76 4.53 -11.81
C ILE A 226 -1.89 3.52 -12.03
N SER A 227 -3.05 3.76 -11.42
CA SER A 227 -4.17 2.83 -11.50
C SER A 227 -4.90 2.95 -12.83
N ILE A 228 -5.20 1.81 -13.44
CA ILE A 228 -6.16 1.73 -14.55
C ILE A 228 -7.54 1.54 -13.93
N VAL A 229 -8.38 2.57 -14.02
CA VAL A 229 -9.68 2.61 -13.35
C VAL A 229 -10.83 2.12 -14.22
N GLY A 230 -10.61 1.93 -15.52
CA GLY A 230 -11.57 1.34 -16.43
C GLY A 230 -11.21 1.58 -17.89
N GLY A 231 -12.03 1.05 -18.78
CA GLY A 231 -11.88 1.25 -20.22
C GLY A 231 -13.18 1.06 -20.99
N THR A 232 -13.13 1.40 -22.28
CA THR A 232 -14.25 1.28 -23.22
C THR A 232 -13.78 0.60 -24.52
N GLY A 233 -14.72 0.16 -25.36
CA GLY A 233 -14.40 -0.54 -26.61
C GLY A 233 -13.65 -1.84 -26.34
N ASP A 234 -12.52 -2.05 -27.01
CA ASP A 234 -11.66 -3.23 -26.83
C ASP A 234 -11.09 -3.39 -25.40
N PHE A 235 -11.22 -2.37 -24.56
CA PHE A 235 -10.80 -2.36 -23.16
C PHE A 235 -11.98 -2.25 -22.19
N PHE A 236 -13.20 -2.57 -22.64
CA PHE A 236 -14.38 -2.58 -21.79
C PHE A 236 -14.14 -3.41 -20.52
N MET A 237 -14.47 -2.83 -19.37
CA MET A 237 -14.30 -3.41 -18.03
C MET A 237 -12.87 -3.86 -17.65
N HIS A 238 -11.86 -3.49 -18.44
CA HIS A 238 -10.48 -3.82 -18.09
C HIS A 238 -10.00 -3.05 -16.87
N ARG A 239 -9.23 -3.70 -15.99
CA ARG A 239 -8.60 -3.09 -14.81
C ARG A 239 -7.16 -3.55 -14.66
N GLY A 240 -6.34 -2.71 -14.05
CA GLY A 240 -4.95 -3.06 -13.77
C GLY A 240 -4.10 -1.89 -13.31
N VAL A 241 -2.82 -1.98 -13.63
CA VAL A 241 -1.79 -1.02 -13.22
C VAL A 241 -0.94 -0.68 -14.44
N ALA A 242 -0.60 0.60 -14.59
CA ALA A 242 0.40 1.03 -15.56
C ALA A 242 1.62 1.57 -14.84
N THR A 243 2.81 1.14 -15.26
CA THR A 243 4.07 1.68 -14.77
C THR A 243 4.55 2.77 -15.72
N LEU A 244 4.59 4.00 -15.23
CA LEU A 244 5.14 5.17 -15.90
C LEU A 244 6.65 5.23 -15.69
N MET A 245 7.37 5.48 -16.79
CA MET A 245 8.80 5.69 -16.81
C MET A 245 9.12 6.93 -17.62
N THR A 246 9.80 7.90 -17.00
CA THR A 246 10.31 9.06 -17.73
C THR A 246 11.46 8.61 -18.60
N ASP A 247 11.26 8.68 -19.92
CA ASP A 247 12.22 8.18 -20.91
C ASP A 247 13.14 9.29 -21.41
N SER A 248 12.60 10.50 -21.58
CA SER A 248 13.35 11.71 -21.94
C SER A 248 12.59 12.96 -21.51
N TYR A 249 13.31 14.05 -21.26
CA TYR A 249 12.74 15.39 -21.07
C TYR A 249 13.73 16.46 -21.53
N GLU A 250 13.22 17.59 -22.01
CA GLU A 250 14.00 18.75 -22.44
C GLU A 250 13.51 20.01 -21.72
N GLY A 251 14.19 20.31 -20.61
CA GLY A 251 13.75 21.38 -19.70
C GLY A 251 12.32 21.16 -19.24
N ASP A 252 11.54 22.23 -19.28
CA ASP A 252 10.13 22.24 -18.85
C ASP A 252 9.15 22.17 -20.04
N VAL A 253 9.66 22.01 -21.28
CA VAL A 253 8.83 22.13 -22.49
C VAL A 253 8.42 20.77 -23.03
N TYR A 254 9.31 19.77 -22.97
CA TYR A 254 9.04 18.46 -23.53
C TYR A 254 9.35 17.36 -22.53
N PHE A 255 8.46 16.36 -22.44
CA PHE A 255 8.77 15.10 -21.82
C PHE A 255 8.12 13.92 -22.55
N ARG A 256 8.74 12.76 -22.41
CA ARG A 256 8.28 11.49 -22.95
C ARG A 256 8.11 10.48 -21.83
N LEU A 257 6.92 9.91 -21.72
CA LEU A 257 6.66 8.79 -20.82
C LEU A 257 6.53 7.49 -21.61
N ARG A 258 7.30 6.48 -21.19
CA ARG A 258 7.02 5.09 -21.50
C ARG A 258 6.00 4.57 -20.49
N VAL A 259 4.94 3.96 -20.99
CA VAL A 259 3.83 3.43 -20.19
C VAL A 259 3.73 1.93 -20.41
N ASP A 260 4.12 1.16 -19.39
CA ASP A 260 3.97 -0.31 -19.34
C ASP A 260 2.65 -0.67 -18.68
N ILE A 261 1.65 -0.99 -19.49
CA ILE A 261 0.25 -1.24 -19.09
C ILE A 261 0.07 -2.73 -18.84
N LYS A 262 -0.36 -3.09 -17.62
CA LYS A 262 -0.63 -4.47 -17.20
C LYS A 262 -2.07 -4.60 -16.75
N PHE A 263 -2.87 -5.30 -17.54
CA PHE A 263 -4.25 -5.61 -17.18
C PHE A 263 -4.31 -6.92 -16.40
N TYR A 264 -5.03 -6.90 -15.28
CA TYR A 264 -5.28 -8.08 -14.43
C TYR A 264 -6.73 -8.55 -14.50
N GLU A 265 -7.62 -7.71 -15.01
CA GLU A 265 -8.99 -8.05 -15.38
C GLU A 265 -9.18 -7.72 -16.86
N CYS A 266 -9.54 -8.71 -17.66
CA CYS A 266 -9.74 -8.62 -19.12
C CYS A 266 -11.07 -9.31 -19.49
N TRP A 267 -11.69 -8.86 -20.57
CA TRP A 267 -13.02 -9.27 -21.03
C TRP A 267 -13.02 -9.59 -22.53
#